data_AF-A0A8H3CP36-F1
#
_entry.id   AF-A0A8H3CP36-F1
#
_cell.length_a   1.000
_cell.length_b   1.000
_cell.length_c   1.000
_cell.angle_alpha   90.00
_cell.angle_beta   90.00
_cell.angle_gamma   90.00
#
_symmetry.space_group_name_H-M   'P 1'
#
loop_
_entity.id
_entity.type
_entity.pdbx_description
1 polymer ?
#
loop_
_entity_poly.entity_id
_entity_poly.type
_entity_poly.pdbx_seq_one_letter_code
_entity_poly.pdbx_strand_id
1 'polypeptide(L)'
;MVASHWPRLLYPNGQGNRNKPSEGLLQGELLVMAARVILESPSSVLPSANIRPGAVRRGRRGIAARYQLTHITPRFLAYVAVVTRFAVSAEETFSDDGGVFNYIDFYEQVCEYLEAPRFQAQAQVLIAWWNRKLFPNSIHRGDVADGVGEIQDGMLSLLEAELEADGDDDDLDDDLDV
;
A
#
# COMPACT_ATOMS: atom_id res chain seq x y z
N MET A 1 -3.65 -17.63 23.69
CA MET A 1 -2.34 -18.21 23.27
C MET A 1 -1.49 -17.06 22.73
N VAL A 2 -0.26 -16.92 23.21
CA VAL A 2 0.61 -15.77 22.92
C VAL A 2 0.94 -15.72 21.42
N ALA A 3 0.67 -14.58 20.77
CA ALA A 3 0.94 -14.30 19.37
C ALA A 3 2.45 -14.10 19.09
N SER A 4 3.31 -15.02 19.51
CA SER A 4 4.77 -14.88 19.37
C SER A 4 5.31 -15.23 17.98
N HIS A 5 4.43 -15.54 17.02
CA HIS A 5 4.80 -15.93 15.67
C HIS A 5 3.93 -15.25 14.62
N TRP A 6 4.59 -14.60 13.67
CA TRP A 6 4.01 -14.10 12.44
C TRP A 6 3.20 -15.20 11.71
N PRO A 7 2.01 -14.90 11.16
CA PRO A 7 1.24 -15.87 10.40
C PRO A 7 2.06 -16.44 9.24
N ARG A 8 1.96 -17.76 9.00
CA ARG A 8 2.71 -18.43 7.94
C ARG A 8 2.46 -17.83 6.56
N LEU A 9 1.26 -17.30 6.31
CA LEU A 9 0.88 -16.67 5.05
C LEU A 9 1.79 -15.48 4.65
N LEU A 10 2.52 -14.90 5.60
CA LEU A 10 3.44 -13.82 5.31
C LEU A 10 4.72 -14.28 4.62
N TYR A 11 5.04 -15.58 4.69
CA TYR A 11 6.29 -16.14 4.18
C TYR A 11 6.06 -16.94 2.89
N PRO A 12 7.03 -16.93 1.95
CA PRO A 12 7.03 -17.83 0.80
C PRO A 12 6.87 -19.29 1.23
N ASN A 13 6.00 -20.02 0.55
CA ASN A 13 5.67 -21.43 0.87
C ASN A 13 5.20 -21.66 2.32
N GLY A 14 4.83 -20.61 3.06
CA GLY A 14 4.46 -20.71 4.47
C GLY A 14 5.63 -20.99 5.43
N GLN A 15 6.88 -20.80 5.00
CA GLN A 15 8.07 -21.18 5.75
C GLN A 15 8.94 -19.96 6.09
N GLY A 16 8.93 -19.55 7.36
CA GLY A 16 9.84 -18.53 7.88
C GLY A 16 11.15 -19.12 8.41
N ASN A 17 12.27 -18.44 8.18
CA ASN A 17 13.56 -18.83 8.75
C ASN A 17 13.62 -18.44 10.24
N ARG A 18 13.70 -19.43 11.13
CA ARG A 18 13.79 -19.20 12.58
C ARG A 18 15.03 -18.44 13.02
N ASN A 19 16.15 -18.60 12.30
CA ASN A 19 17.41 -17.93 12.60
C ASN A 19 17.47 -16.52 12.01
N LYS A 20 16.60 -16.23 11.02
CA LYS A 20 16.52 -14.94 10.33
C LYS A 20 15.04 -14.62 10.02
N PRO A 21 14.26 -14.19 11.03
CA PRO A 21 12.80 -14.07 10.91
C PRO A 21 12.31 -13.04 9.89
N SER A 22 13.17 -12.10 9.48
CA SER A 22 12.89 -11.13 8.43
C SER A 22 13.04 -11.70 7.02
N GLU A 23 13.68 -12.86 6.86
CA GLU A 23 13.88 -13.48 5.56
C GLU A 23 12.55 -13.97 4.99
N GLY A 24 12.17 -13.43 3.83
CA GLY A 24 10.90 -13.74 3.18
C GLY A 24 9.67 -13.17 3.91
N LEU A 25 9.83 -12.40 4.98
CA LEU A 25 8.70 -11.81 5.68
C LEU A 25 7.95 -10.83 4.75
N LEU A 26 6.63 -10.95 4.69
CA LEU A 26 5.73 -10.21 3.80
C LEU A 26 5.96 -10.46 2.30
N GLN A 27 6.49 -11.63 1.93
CA GLN A 27 6.70 -12.04 0.54
C GLN A 27 5.90 -13.30 0.17
N GLY A 28 4.97 -13.73 1.01
CA GLY A 28 4.08 -14.86 0.74
C GLY A 28 3.20 -14.67 -0.49
N GLU A 29 2.90 -15.77 -1.18
CA GLU A 29 2.21 -15.77 -2.48
C GLU A 29 0.77 -15.27 -2.36
N LEU A 30 0.10 -15.61 -1.26
CA LEU A 30 -1.26 -15.15 -0.95
C LEU A 30 -1.32 -13.64 -0.77
N LEU A 31 -0.33 -13.03 -0.11
CA LEU A 31 -0.25 -11.57 0.02
C LEU A 31 -0.11 -10.90 -1.34
N VAL A 32 0.78 -11.43 -2.19
CA VAL A 32 0.99 -10.86 -3.52
C VAL A 32 -0.28 -10.94 -4.35
N MET A 33 -0.99 -12.07 -4.30
CA MET A 33 -2.28 -12.23 -4.98
C MET A 33 -3.34 -11.28 -4.42
N ALA A 34 -3.45 -11.14 -3.11
CA ALA A 34 -4.41 -10.23 -2.47
C ALA A 34 -4.13 -8.76 -2.85
N ALA A 35 -2.88 -8.30 -2.74
CA ALA A 35 -2.48 -6.96 -3.15
C ALA A 35 -2.81 -6.70 -4.63
N ARG A 36 -2.51 -7.68 -5.49
CA ARG A 36 -2.87 -7.60 -6.90
C ARG A 36 -4.36 -7.49 -7.08
N VAL A 37 -5.19 -8.33 -6.46
CA VAL A 37 -6.65 -8.27 -6.61
C VAL A 37 -7.23 -6.92 -6.13
N ILE A 38 -6.67 -6.34 -5.07
CA ILE A 38 -7.08 -5.03 -4.55
C ILE A 38 -6.71 -3.91 -5.54
N LEU A 39 -5.52 -3.94 -6.13
CA LEU A 39 -5.00 -2.88 -7.00
C LEU A 39 -5.39 -3.05 -8.48
N GLU A 40 -5.40 -4.29 -8.93
CA GLU A 40 -5.65 -4.81 -10.26
C GLU A 40 -6.89 -5.72 -10.14
N SER A 41 -8.05 -5.28 -10.62
CA SER A 41 -9.34 -6.01 -10.53
C SER A 41 -9.20 -7.55 -10.59
N PRO A 42 -10.02 -8.35 -9.86
CA PRO A 42 -9.95 -9.82 -9.88
C PRO A 42 -9.90 -10.42 -11.30
N SER A 43 -10.64 -9.81 -12.23
CA SER A 43 -10.69 -10.18 -13.65
C SER A 43 -9.40 -9.94 -14.44
N SER A 44 -8.44 -9.19 -13.90
CA SER A 44 -7.12 -8.96 -14.47
C SER A 44 -6.07 -9.94 -13.93
N VAL A 45 -6.24 -10.39 -12.69
CA VAL A 45 -5.27 -11.24 -11.97
C VAL A 45 -5.57 -12.73 -12.17
N LEU A 46 -6.84 -13.11 -12.18
CA LEU A 46 -7.24 -14.51 -12.32
C LEU A 46 -7.18 -14.96 -13.80
N PRO A 47 -6.65 -16.16 -14.08
CA PRO A 47 -6.82 -16.81 -15.38
C PRO A 47 -8.31 -17.07 -15.59
N SER A 48 -8.93 -16.37 -16.54
CA SER A 48 -10.32 -16.66 -16.87
C SER A 48 -10.33 -17.88 -17.79
N ALA A 49 -11.01 -18.96 -17.36
CA ALA A 49 -11.07 -20.23 -18.08
C ALA A 49 -11.63 -20.13 -19.52
N ASN A 50 -12.23 -18.99 -19.89
CA ASN A 50 -12.92 -18.76 -21.15
C ASN A 50 -12.26 -17.73 -22.08
N ILE A 51 -10.99 -17.38 -21.87
CA ILE A 51 -10.31 -16.40 -22.73
C ILE A 51 -9.53 -17.10 -23.85
N ARG A 52 -9.92 -16.80 -25.09
CA ARG A 52 -9.21 -17.25 -26.29
C ARG A 52 -7.80 -16.62 -26.34
N PRO A 53 -6.76 -17.38 -26.74
CA PRO A 53 -5.44 -16.81 -26.98
C PRO A 53 -5.53 -15.64 -27.97
N GLY A 54 -5.02 -14.46 -27.60
CA GLY A 54 -5.04 -13.25 -28.45
C GLY A 54 -6.18 -12.26 -28.19
N ALA A 55 -7.13 -12.55 -27.30
CA ALA A 55 -8.15 -11.59 -26.91
C ALA A 55 -7.57 -10.50 -25.98
N VAL A 56 -7.50 -9.26 -26.46
CA VAL A 56 -7.15 -8.09 -25.64
C VAL A 56 -8.25 -7.88 -24.60
N ARG A 57 -7.93 -8.08 -23.31
CA ARG A 57 -8.84 -7.79 -22.21
C ARG A 57 -9.11 -6.27 -22.17
N ARG A 58 -10.21 -5.79 -22.78
CA ARG A 58 -10.79 -4.47 -22.48
C ARG A 58 -11.50 -4.51 -21.12
N GLY A 59 -10.75 -4.79 -20.06
CA GLY A 59 -11.22 -4.64 -18.68
C GLY A 59 -11.18 -3.17 -18.26
N ARG A 60 -12.07 -2.76 -17.35
CA ARG A 60 -11.90 -1.47 -16.65
C ARG A 60 -10.48 -1.41 -16.06
N ARG A 61 -9.80 -0.26 -16.22
CA ARG A 61 -8.48 -0.03 -15.62
C ARG A 61 -8.57 -0.31 -14.11
N GLY A 62 -7.62 -1.08 -13.57
CA GLY A 62 -7.52 -1.34 -12.14
C GLY A 62 -7.35 -0.06 -11.32
N ILE A 63 -7.60 -0.11 -10.02
CA ILE A 63 -7.47 1.03 -9.09
C ILE A 63 -6.10 1.68 -9.24
N ALA A 64 -5.02 0.89 -9.25
CA ALA A 64 -3.66 1.40 -9.44
C ALA A 64 -3.51 2.20 -10.74
N ALA A 65 -4.01 1.67 -11.86
CA ALA A 65 -3.91 2.35 -13.15
C ALA A 65 -4.85 3.56 -13.26
N ARG A 66 -6.00 3.54 -12.58
CA ARG A 66 -6.98 4.64 -12.55
C ARG A 66 -6.46 5.84 -11.78
N TYR A 67 -5.85 5.60 -10.62
CA TYR A 67 -5.29 6.64 -9.76
C TYR A 67 -3.80 6.87 -9.98
N GLN A 68 -3.21 6.22 -11.00
CA GLN A 68 -1.79 6.37 -11.36
C GLN A 68 -0.83 6.07 -10.20
N LEU A 69 -1.18 5.08 -9.36
CA LEU A 69 -0.32 4.64 -8.27
C LEU A 69 0.97 4.06 -8.84
N THR A 70 2.11 4.54 -8.34
CA THR A 70 3.45 4.15 -8.81
C THR A 70 4.25 3.37 -7.77
N HIS A 71 3.84 3.44 -6.51
CA HIS A 71 4.49 2.82 -5.37
C HIS A 71 3.47 2.37 -4.33
N ILE A 72 3.85 1.39 -3.52
CA ILE A 72 3.10 0.91 -2.37
C ILE A 72 3.51 1.69 -1.12
N THR A 73 2.54 2.01 -0.26
CA THR A 73 2.82 2.58 1.06
C THR A 73 2.97 1.47 2.11
N PRO A 74 3.86 1.64 3.11
CA PRO A 74 4.00 0.69 4.23
C PRO A 74 2.65 0.31 4.88
N ARG A 75 1.84 1.31 5.21
CA ARG A 75 0.53 1.12 5.85
C ARG A 75 -0.46 0.37 4.97
N PHE A 76 -0.43 0.58 3.66
CA PHE A 76 -1.26 -0.20 2.73
C PHE A 76 -0.82 -1.66 2.68
N LEU A 77 0.50 -1.92 2.68
CA LEU A 77 1.02 -3.29 2.75
C LEU A 77 0.61 -3.99 4.07
N ALA A 78 0.67 -3.28 5.20
CA ALA A 78 0.16 -3.77 6.48
C ALA A 78 -1.34 -4.12 6.42
N TYR A 79 -2.14 -3.25 5.80
CA TYR A 79 -3.57 -3.49 5.60
C TYR A 79 -3.84 -4.71 4.70
N VAL A 80 -3.05 -4.89 3.63
CA VAL A 80 -3.15 -6.10 2.79
C VAL A 80 -2.90 -7.35 3.63
N ALA A 81 -1.93 -7.33 4.55
CA ALA A 81 -1.68 -8.48 5.43
C ALA A 81 -2.86 -8.81 6.34
N VAL A 82 -3.49 -7.79 6.93
CA VAL A 82 -4.71 -7.92 7.74
C VAL A 82 -5.85 -8.54 6.93
N VAL A 83 -6.16 -7.96 5.77
CA VAL A 83 -7.26 -8.44 4.91
C VAL A 83 -7.00 -9.86 4.42
N THR A 84 -5.76 -10.18 4.06
CA THR A 84 -5.39 -11.53 3.62
C THR A 84 -5.57 -12.53 4.75
N ARG A 85 -5.14 -12.20 5.98
CA ARG A 85 -5.32 -13.05 7.16
C ARG A 85 -6.80 -13.29 7.45
N PHE A 86 -7.62 -12.24 7.39
CA PHE A 86 -9.07 -12.36 7.59
C PHE A 86 -9.69 -13.26 6.52
N ALA A 87 -9.36 -13.04 5.24
CA ALA A 87 -9.92 -13.79 4.12
C ALA A 87 -9.60 -15.30 4.13
N VAL A 88 -8.48 -15.71 4.75
CA VAL A 88 -8.13 -17.14 4.90
C VAL A 88 -8.59 -17.75 6.22
N SER A 89 -9.20 -16.95 7.10
CA SER A 89 -9.70 -17.40 8.38
C SER A 89 -11.14 -17.89 8.28
N ALA A 90 -11.59 -18.60 9.32
CA ALA A 90 -12.99 -18.98 9.47
C ALA A 90 -13.82 -17.90 10.20
N GLU A 91 -13.28 -16.70 10.39
CA GLU A 91 -13.94 -15.61 11.11
C GLU A 91 -14.92 -14.87 10.18
N GLU A 92 -16.11 -14.54 10.69
CA GLU A 92 -17.15 -13.86 9.92
C GLU A 92 -17.09 -12.33 10.05
N THR A 93 -16.46 -11.82 11.12
CA THR A 93 -16.34 -10.39 11.42
C THR A 93 -14.93 -10.05 11.92
N PHE A 94 -14.51 -8.80 11.69
CA PHE A 94 -13.37 -8.22 12.39
C PHE A 94 -13.81 -7.94 13.83
N SER A 95 -13.25 -8.67 14.79
CA SER A 95 -13.51 -8.47 16.22
C SER A 95 -12.37 -7.65 16.82
N ASP A 96 -12.70 -6.48 17.35
CA ASP A 96 -11.78 -5.59 18.07
C ASP A 96 -11.69 -5.95 19.57
N ASP A 97 -12.65 -6.76 20.02
CA ASP A 97 -12.96 -7.12 21.40
C ASP A 97 -12.24 -8.39 21.89
N GLY A 98 -11.12 -8.75 21.23
CA GLY A 98 -10.24 -9.81 21.70
C GLY A 98 -10.72 -11.22 21.35
N GLY A 99 -11.28 -11.39 20.14
CA GLY A 99 -11.57 -12.70 19.55
C GLY A 99 -10.34 -13.61 19.40
N VAL A 100 -10.40 -14.55 18.45
CA VAL A 100 -9.30 -15.53 18.26
C VAL A 100 -7.98 -14.86 17.86
N PHE A 101 -8.04 -13.67 17.25
CA PHE A 101 -6.88 -12.94 16.76
C PHE A 101 -7.07 -11.43 16.86
N ASN A 102 -6.04 -10.74 17.35
CA ASN A 102 -6.05 -9.29 17.46
C ASN A 102 -5.52 -8.65 16.17
N TYR A 103 -6.42 -8.13 15.34
CA TYR A 103 -6.07 -7.49 14.07
C TYR A 103 -5.41 -6.13 14.24
N ILE A 104 -5.75 -5.39 15.30
CA ILE A 104 -5.15 -4.09 15.62
C ILE A 104 -3.67 -4.28 15.96
N ASP A 105 -3.38 -5.15 16.93
CA ASP A 105 -2.01 -5.50 17.33
C ASP A 105 -1.21 -6.07 16.16
N PHE A 106 -1.83 -6.93 15.34
CA PHE A 106 -1.19 -7.45 14.13
C PHE A 106 -0.85 -6.34 13.13
N TYR A 107 -1.77 -5.42 12.85
CA TYR A 107 -1.53 -4.29 11.96
C TYR A 107 -0.42 -3.37 12.47
N GLU A 108 -0.44 -3.07 13.77
CA GLU A 108 0.56 -2.22 14.43
C GLU A 108 1.94 -2.86 14.37
N GLN A 109 2.06 -4.16 14.64
CA GLN A 109 3.33 -4.88 14.50
C GLN A 109 3.86 -4.87 13.06
N VAL A 110 2.98 -4.98 12.06
CA VAL A 110 3.42 -4.91 10.64
C VAL A 110 3.89 -3.50 10.32
N CYS A 111 3.15 -2.48 10.74
CA CYS A 111 3.56 -1.08 10.57
C CYS A 111 4.90 -0.82 11.26
N GLU A 112 5.08 -1.30 12.50
CA GLU A 112 6.33 -1.16 13.23
C GLU A 112 7.51 -1.81 12.48
N TYR A 113 7.31 -3.00 11.90
CA TYR A 113 8.34 -3.63 11.06
C TYR A 113 8.68 -2.80 9.81
N LEU A 114 7.68 -2.16 9.19
CA LEU A 114 7.87 -1.43 7.93
C LEU A 114 8.35 0.02 8.12
N GLU A 115 8.09 0.64 9.27
CA GLU A 115 8.32 2.08 9.50
C GLU A 115 9.37 2.36 10.57
N ALA A 116 9.64 1.45 11.51
CA ALA A 116 10.57 1.73 12.59
C ALA A 116 12.02 1.88 12.08
N PRO A 117 12.79 2.87 12.56
CA PRO A 117 14.17 3.12 12.10
C PRO A 117 15.09 1.90 12.17
N ARG A 118 14.90 1.04 13.17
CA ARG A 118 15.69 -0.19 13.37
C ARG A 118 15.51 -1.26 12.29
N PHE A 119 14.43 -1.18 11.50
CA PHE A 119 14.12 -2.10 10.40
C PHE A 119 14.17 -1.43 9.02
N GLN A 120 14.59 -0.17 8.96
CA GLN A 120 14.52 0.65 7.75
C GLN A 120 15.22 0.01 6.54
N ALA A 121 16.39 -0.60 6.73
CA ALA A 121 17.13 -1.24 5.65
C ALA A 121 16.36 -2.44 5.05
N GLN A 122 15.77 -3.29 5.90
CA GLN A 122 14.97 -4.43 5.50
C GLN A 122 13.66 -3.98 4.83
N ALA A 123 13.00 -2.97 5.42
CA ALA A 123 11.77 -2.40 4.91
C ALA A 123 11.96 -1.77 3.52
N GLN A 124 13.04 -1.01 3.30
CA GLN A 124 13.34 -0.41 1.99
C GLN A 124 13.53 -1.47 0.90
N VAL A 125 14.28 -2.53 1.18
CA VAL A 125 14.48 -3.65 0.25
C VAL A 125 13.15 -4.34 -0.06
N LEU A 126 12.32 -4.55 0.95
CA LEU A 126 11.00 -5.16 0.80
C LEU A 126 10.06 -4.27 -0.03
N ILE A 127 9.97 -2.97 0.26
CA ILE A 127 9.13 -2.03 -0.48
C ILE A 127 9.60 -1.91 -1.94
N ALA A 128 10.90 -1.87 -2.20
CA ALA A 128 11.43 -1.89 -3.56
C ALA A 128 11.05 -3.17 -4.31
N TRP A 129 11.09 -4.33 -3.63
CA TRP A 129 10.64 -5.59 -4.20
C TRP A 129 9.14 -5.56 -4.55
N TRP A 130 8.30 -5.03 -3.65
CA TRP A 130 6.86 -4.88 -3.90
C TRP A 130 6.56 -3.93 -5.05
N ASN A 131 7.25 -2.79 -5.12
CA ASN A 131 7.09 -1.82 -6.19
C ASN A 131 7.41 -2.44 -7.56
N ARG A 132 8.49 -3.21 -7.67
CA ARG A 132 8.82 -3.95 -8.91
C ARG A 132 7.76 -4.99 -9.28
N LYS A 133 7.14 -5.63 -8.27
CA LYS A 133 6.12 -6.66 -8.51
C LYS A 133 4.78 -6.07 -8.94
N LEU A 134 4.34 -4.99 -8.32
CA LEU A 134 3.01 -4.40 -8.53
C LEU A 134 3.02 -3.32 -9.62
N PHE A 135 4.13 -2.60 -9.81
CA PHE A 135 4.22 -1.47 -10.72
C PHE A 135 5.42 -1.62 -11.67
N PRO A 136 5.49 -2.68 -12.50
CA PRO A 136 6.63 -2.88 -13.40
C PRO A 136 6.84 -1.73 -14.41
N ASN A 137 5.78 -0.99 -14.71
CA ASN A 137 5.80 0.11 -15.68
C ASN A 137 5.99 1.49 -15.05
N SER A 138 5.96 1.63 -13.71
CA SER A 138 6.11 2.95 -13.07
C SER A 138 7.53 3.49 -13.16
N ILE A 139 8.53 2.60 -13.24
CA ILE A 139 9.95 2.97 -13.41
C ILE A 139 10.19 3.66 -14.77
N HIS A 140 9.38 3.36 -15.80
CA HIS A 140 9.51 3.95 -17.14
C HIS A 140 8.79 5.30 -17.30
N ARG A 141 7.97 5.69 -16.32
CA ARG A 141 7.28 6.99 -16.30
C ARG A 141 8.10 8.04 -15.52
N GLY A 142 9.42 7.99 -15.61
CA GLY A 142 10.29 9.08 -15.16
C GLY A 142 10.55 10.11 -16.26
N ASP A 143 10.43 9.72 -17.54
CA ASP A 143 10.92 10.52 -18.67
C ASP A 143 9.82 11.10 -19.58
N VAL A 144 8.54 10.82 -19.30
CA VAL A 144 7.42 11.33 -20.11
C VAL A 144 6.30 11.81 -19.20
N ALA A 145 6.52 12.96 -18.58
CA ALA A 145 5.47 13.74 -17.95
C ALA A 145 5.46 15.13 -18.60
N ASP A 146 4.99 15.18 -19.85
CA ASP A 146 4.41 16.39 -20.42
C ASP A 146 3.00 16.04 -20.88
N GLY A 147 2.02 16.70 -20.28
CA GLY A 147 0.63 16.28 -20.29
C GLY A 147 -0.07 16.62 -18.99
N VAL A 148 0.01 17.89 -18.59
CA VAL A 148 -0.81 18.50 -17.56
C VAL A 148 -2.27 18.30 -17.97
N GLY A 149 -2.92 17.31 -17.36
CA GLY A 149 -4.37 17.18 -17.41
C GLY A 149 -4.96 18.31 -16.58
N GLU A 150 -5.81 19.12 -17.22
CA GLU A 150 -6.58 20.23 -16.67
C GLU A 150 -6.81 20.13 -15.15
N ILE A 151 -6.17 21.03 -14.42
CA ILE A 151 -6.53 21.32 -13.04
C ILE A 151 -7.97 21.84 -13.11
N GLN A 152 -8.92 21.05 -12.63
CA GLN A 152 -10.26 21.55 -12.36
C GLN A 152 -10.14 22.54 -11.21
N ASP A 153 -10.27 23.83 -11.54
CA ASP A 153 -10.51 24.92 -10.58
C ASP A 153 -11.59 24.48 -9.59
N GLY A 154 -11.17 24.14 -8.37
CA GLY A 154 -11.98 23.43 -7.39
C GLY A 154 -11.62 23.81 -5.96
N MET A 155 -12.14 23.07 -4.98
CA MET A 155 -11.89 23.30 -3.54
C MET A 155 -10.41 23.44 -3.15
N LEU A 156 -9.48 22.88 -3.93
CA LEU A 156 -8.05 23.04 -3.70
C LEU A 156 -7.59 24.48 -3.95
N SER A 157 -8.09 25.14 -5.00
CA SER A 157 -7.79 26.55 -5.27
C SER A 157 -8.35 27.47 -4.19
N LEU A 158 -9.48 27.10 -3.57
CA LEU A 158 -10.02 27.83 -2.41
C LEU A 158 -9.17 27.65 -1.16
N LEU A 159 -8.63 26.45 -0.92
CA LEU A 159 -7.72 26.18 0.19
C LEU A 159 -6.35 26.86 -0.02
N GLU A 160 -5.85 26.90 -1.26
CA GLU A 160 -4.63 27.65 -1.60
C GLU A 160 -4.82 29.13 -1.31
N ALA A 161 -5.94 29.72 -1.72
CA ALA A 161 -6.26 31.12 -1.43
C ALA A 161 -6.42 31.42 0.08
N GLU A 162 -6.94 30.48 0.87
CA GLU A 162 -7.03 30.62 2.35
C GLU A 162 -5.63 30.63 2.99
N LEU A 163 -4.75 29.71 2.60
CA LEU A 163 -3.38 29.64 3.13
C LEU A 163 -2.53 30.85 2.72
N GLU A 164 -2.73 31.40 1.53
CA GLU A 164 -2.05 32.63 1.07
C GLU A 164 -2.53 33.86 1.86
N ALA A 165 -3.84 33.96 2.16
CA ALA A 165 -4.39 35.08 2.91
C ALA A 165 -3.94 35.11 4.38
N ASP A 166 -3.77 33.95 5.01
CA ASP A 166 -3.26 33.84 6.39
C ASP A 166 -1.75 34.10 6.50
N GLY A 167 -1.00 34.05 5.39
CA GLY A 167 0.45 34.30 5.36
C GLY A 167 0.84 35.78 5.22
N ASP A 168 -0.05 36.63 4.70
CA ASP A 168 0.21 38.06 4.46
C ASP A 168 -0.04 38.95 5.69
N ASP A 169 -0.65 38.43 6.76
CA ASP A 169 -0.94 39.18 8.00
C ASP A 169 0.25 39.19 9.00
N ASP A 170 1.32 38.42 8.76
CA ASP A 170 2.51 38.34 9.64
C ASP A 170 3.63 39.34 9.26
N ASP A 171 3.49 40.11 8.17
CA ASP A 171 4.52 41.05 7.66
C ASP A 171 4.28 42.54 8.03
N LEU A 172 3.40 42.83 9.00
CA LEU A 172 3.15 44.19 9.49
C LEU A 172 3.49 44.36 10.97
N ASP A 173 4.76 44.17 11.36
CA ASP A 173 5.26 44.67 12.65
C ASP A 173 6.79 44.87 12.68
N ASP A 174 7.38 45.39 11.60
CA ASP A 174 8.78 45.88 11.64
C ASP A 174 8.92 47.28 11.02
N ASP A 175 8.12 48.23 11.53
CA ASP A 175 8.47 49.66 11.45
C ASP A 175 7.56 50.48 12.37
N LEU A 176 7.87 50.53 13.67
CA LEU A 176 7.62 51.72 14.48
C LEU A 176 8.71 51.96 15.54
N ASP A 177 9.49 53.00 15.22
CA ASP A 177 10.10 54.00 16.10
C ASP A 177 11.51 53.78 16.71
N VAL A 178 12.46 54.49 16.08
CA VAL A 178 13.39 55.52 16.62
C VAL A 178 14.28 55.19 17.83
#